data_AF-A0A0E9T3B8-F1
#
_entry.id   AF-A0A0E9T3B8-F1
#
_cell.length_a   1.000
_cell.length_b   1.000
_cell.length_c   1.000
_cell.angle_alpha   90.00
_cell.angle_beta   90.00
_cell.angle_gamma   90.00
#
_symmetry.space_group_name_H-M   'P 1'
#
loop_
_entity.id
_entity.type
_entity.pdbx_description
1 polymer ?
#
loop_
_entity_poly.entity_id
_entity_poly.type
_entity_poly.pdbx_seq_one_letter_code
_entity_poly.pdbx_strand_id
1 'polypeptide(L)'
;MEKEQRNIVAINASKKELFTANNGYKSLQKRLRAQWKIQSVKDELSVEKLNGVKLWITAGPREKFTAAELEVLKPYLDGGGAILVMLGEGRGDEVRHQHQLPS
;
A
#
# COMPACT_ATOMS: atom_id res chain seq x y z
N MET A 1 27.12 -19.90 6.20
CA MET A 1 26.78 -18.99 5.09
C MET A 1 25.28 -18.72 5.17
N GLU A 2 24.86 -17.79 6.01
CA GLU A 2 23.46 -17.37 6.07
C GLU A 2 23.25 -16.41 4.90
N LYS A 3 22.43 -16.80 3.93
CA LYS A 3 22.01 -15.91 2.85
C LYS A 3 21.38 -14.69 3.50
N GLU A 4 22.03 -13.53 3.39
CA GLU A 4 21.49 -12.24 3.85
C GLU A 4 20.01 -12.16 3.45
N GLN A 5 19.10 -12.30 4.43
CA GLN A 5 17.69 -12.08 4.21
C GLN A 5 17.52 -10.59 3.96
N ARG A 6 17.69 -10.16 2.70
CA ARG A 6 17.41 -8.79 2.30
C ARG A 6 15.96 -8.49 2.64
N ASN A 7 15.75 -7.57 3.57
CA ASN A 7 14.43 -7.12 3.98
C ASN A 7 13.66 -6.65 2.74
N ILE A 8 12.44 -7.13 2.54
CA ILE A 8 11.62 -6.74 1.38
C ILE A 8 10.62 -5.67 1.82
N VAL A 9 10.58 -4.57 1.07
CA VAL A 9 9.53 -3.55 1.17
C VAL A 9 8.69 -3.57 -0.11
N ALA A 10 7.36 -3.68 0.05
CA ALA A 10 6.40 -3.65 -1.04
C ALA A 10 5.74 -2.28 -1.11
N ILE A 11 5.84 -1.61 -2.26
CA ILE A 11 5.13 -0.36 -2.53
C ILE A 11 3.92 -0.67 -3.42
N ASN A 12 2.73 -0.38 -2.91
CA ASN A 12 1.48 -0.59 -3.62
C ASN A 12 1.33 0.39 -4.78
N ALA A 13 0.76 -0.11 -5.87
CA ALA A 13 0.45 0.63 -7.08
C ALA A 13 -0.89 0.16 -7.70
N SER A 14 -1.66 -0.66 -6.97
CA SER A 14 -2.90 -1.28 -7.46
C SER A 14 -4.14 -0.41 -7.26
N LYS A 15 -4.06 0.66 -6.45
CA LYS A 15 -5.19 1.56 -6.12
C LYS A 15 -4.99 2.97 -6.64
N LYS A 16 -4.32 3.09 -7.79
CA LYS A 16 -3.98 4.37 -8.43
C LYS A 16 -3.27 5.33 -7.46
N GLU A 17 -2.34 4.80 -6.68
CA GLU A 17 -1.54 5.57 -5.74
C GLU A 17 -0.88 6.78 -6.41
N LEU A 18 -0.92 7.92 -5.72
CA LEU A 18 -0.18 9.13 -6.11
C LEU A 18 1.31 8.86 -6.27
N PHE A 19 1.85 8.02 -5.39
CA PHE A 19 3.27 7.69 -5.36
C PHE A 19 3.48 6.18 -5.39
N THR A 20 4.36 5.72 -6.27
CA THR A 20 4.65 4.30 -6.49
C THR A 20 6.17 4.07 -6.53
N ALA A 21 6.59 2.81 -6.69
CA ALA A 21 8.00 2.49 -6.90
C ALA A 21 8.61 3.19 -8.14
N ASN A 22 7.78 3.58 -9.10
CA ASN A 22 8.22 4.23 -10.34
C ASN A 22 8.01 5.75 -10.35
N ASN A 23 7.17 6.28 -9.45
CA ASN A 23 6.82 7.69 -9.43
C ASN A 23 6.85 8.28 -8.01
N GLY A 24 7.65 9.32 -7.82
CA GLY A 24 7.82 10.00 -6.53
C GLY A 24 8.73 9.28 -5.53
N TYR A 25 8.93 9.92 -4.37
CA TYR A 25 9.74 9.39 -3.25
C TYR A 25 11.13 8.87 -3.60
N LYS A 26 11.78 9.39 -4.66
CA LYS A 26 13.10 8.93 -5.12
C LYS A 26 14.15 8.90 -4.01
N SER A 27 14.19 9.92 -3.16
CA SER A 27 15.12 10.00 -2.01
C SER A 27 14.83 8.92 -0.96
N LEU A 28 13.56 8.70 -0.61
CA LEU A 28 13.16 7.64 0.32
C LEU A 28 13.50 6.27 -0.25
N GLN A 29 13.17 6.01 -1.51
CA GLN A 29 13.49 4.75 -2.16
C GLN A 29 15.00 4.54 -2.28
N LYS A 30 15.80 5.57 -2.53
CA LYS A 30 17.27 5.49 -2.54
C LYS A 30 17.81 5.05 -1.17
N ARG A 31 17.25 5.60 -0.07
CA ARG A 31 17.61 5.20 1.30
C ARG A 31 17.16 3.75 1.59
N LEU A 32 15.95 3.37 1.21
CA LEU A 32 15.44 2.01 1.39
C LEU A 32 16.28 0.99 0.62
N ARG A 33 16.64 1.25 -0.65
CA ARG A 33 17.46 0.35 -1.47
C ARG A 33 18.84 0.04 -0.89
N ALA A 34 19.36 0.87 0.03
CA ALA A 34 20.63 0.60 0.69
C ALA A 34 20.61 -0.67 1.56
N GLN A 35 19.44 -1.01 2.14
CA GLN A 35 19.29 -2.13 3.08
C GLN A 35 18.11 -3.06 2.74
N TRP A 36 17.22 -2.65 1.86
CA TRP A 36 15.96 -3.34 1.54
C TRP A 36 15.83 -3.56 0.04
N LYS A 37 15.24 -4.69 -0.35
CA LYS A 37 14.76 -4.91 -1.71
C LYS A 37 13.39 -4.25 -1.86
N ILE A 38 13.25 -3.35 -2.83
CA ILE A 38 11.96 -2.73 -3.15
C ILE A 38 11.25 -3.58 -4.22
N GLN A 39 9.99 -3.94 -3.97
CA GLN A 39 9.08 -4.52 -4.95
C GLN A 39 7.85 -3.65 -5.14
N SER A 40 7.22 -3.73 -6.31
CA SER A 40 5.98 -3.02 -6.63
C SER A 40 4.83 -4.02 -6.75
N VAL A 41 3.72 -3.74 -6.08
CA VAL A 41 2.47 -4.52 -6.19
C VAL A 41 1.54 -3.75 -7.13
N LYS A 42 1.45 -4.19 -8.39
CA LYS A 42 0.63 -3.52 -9.42
C LYS A 42 -0.75 -4.14 -9.59
N ASP A 43 -0.87 -5.41 -9.25
CA ASP A 43 -2.10 -6.19 -9.32
C ASP A 43 -2.84 -6.15 -7.98
N GLU A 44 -4.02 -6.76 -7.92
CA GLU A 44 -4.78 -6.91 -6.68
C GLU A 44 -3.92 -7.53 -5.56
N LEU A 45 -4.12 -7.05 -4.33
CA LEU A 45 -3.33 -7.50 -3.20
C LEU A 45 -3.69 -8.94 -2.82
N SER A 46 -2.68 -9.80 -2.72
CA SER A 46 -2.83 -11.19 -2.28
C SER A 46 -1.75 -11.59 -1.27
N VAL A 47 -2.00 -12.68 -0.53
CA VAL A 47 -1.05 -13.23 0.45
C VAL A 47 0.30 -13.55 -0.20
N GLU A 48 0.28 -14.07 -1.43
CA GLU A 48 1.49 -14.41 -2.18
C GLU A 48 2.37 -13.18 -2.45
N LYS A 49 1.76 -12.02 -2.71
CA LYS A 49 2.49 -10.76 -2.93
C LYS A 49 3.13 -10.22 -1.64
N LEU A 50 2.61 -10.61 -0.48
CA LEU A 50 3.12 -10.22 0.84
C LEU A 50 4.10 -11.22 1.45
N ASN A 51 4.30 -12.38 0.82
CA ASN A 51 5.22 -13.39 1.32
C ASN A 51 6.67 -12.85 1.38
N GLY A 52 7.28 -12.90 2.56
CA GLY A 52 8.63 -12.37 2.82
C GLY A 52 8.71 -10.84 2.87
N VAL A 53 7.60 -10.12 2.71
CA VAL A 53 7.54 -8.65 2.80
C VAL A 53 7.52 -8.24 4.27
N LYS A 54 8.51 -7.47 4.70
CA LYS A 54 8.56 -6.92 6.07
C LYS A 54 7.77 -5.63 6.23
N LEU A 55 7.62 -4.86 5.15
CA LEU A 55 6.88 -3.61 5.15
C LEU A 55 6.07 -3.46 3.85
N TRP A 56 4.77 -3.28 3.97
CA TRP A 56 3.89 -2.87 2.87
C TRP A 56 3.53 -1.38 3.01
N ILE A 57 3.60 -0.64 1.90
CA ILE A 57 3.37 0.80 1.84
C ILE A 57 2.32 1.10 0.78
N THR A 58 1.27 1.85 1.14
CA THR A 58 0.40 2.53 0.17
C THR A 58 0.46 4.04 0.36
N ALA A 59 0.56 4.78 -0.74
CA ALA A 59 0.87 6.20 -0.72
C ALA A 59 -0.08 7.01 -1.60
N GLY A 60 -1.11 7.56 -0.95
CA GLY A 60 -2.20 8.27 -1.58
C GLY A 60 -3.04 7.37 -2.50
N PRO A 61 -3.55 6.23 -2.01
CA PRO A 61 -4.49 5.41 -2.78
C PRO A 61 -5.72 6.26 -3.15
N ARG A 62 -6.13 6.18 -4.42
CA ARG A 62 -7.27 6.93 -4.96
C ARG A 62 -8.50 6.04 -5.18
N GLU A 63 -8.35 4.74 -4.96
CA GLU A 63 -9.42 3.75 -5.05
C GLU A 63 -9.61 3.03 -3.72
N LYS A 64 -10.82 2.55 -3.49
CA LYS A 64 -11.16 1.79 -2.29
C LYS A 64 -10.52 0.40 -2.36
N PHE A 65 -10.06 -0.08 -1.21
CA PHE A 65 -9.70 -1.48 -1.02
C PHE A 65 -10.98 -2.32 -0.91
N THR A 66 -10.95 -3.51 -1.51
CA THR A 66 -12.04 -4.48 -1.38
C THR A 66 -11.97 -5.16 0.00
N ALA A 67 -13.07 -5.77 0.43
CA ALA A 67 -13.06 -6.56 1.66
C ALA A 67 -12.00 -7.67 1.60
N ALA A 68 -11.85 -8.34 0.46
CA ALA A 68 -10.86 -9.40 0.26
C ALA A 68 -9.41 -8.90 0.44
N GLU A 69 -9.07 -7.72 -0.08
CA GLU A 69 -7.73 -7.15 0.12
C GLU A 69 -7.47 -6.79 1.59
N LEU A 70 -8.48 -6.29 2.29
CA LEU A 70 -8.37 -6.00 3.72
C LEU A 70 -8.24 -7.29 4.55
N GLU A 71 -8.90 -8.37 4.14
CA GLU A 71 -8.78 -9.70 4.76
C GLU A 71 -7.38 -10.28 4.60
N VAL A 72 -6.64 -9.90 3.55
CA VAL A 72 -5.23 -10.27 3.37
C VAL A 72 -4.31 -9.48 4.31
N LEU A 73 -4.62 -8.21 4.59
CA LEU A 73 -3.78 -7.34 5.43
C LEU A 73 -3.84 -7.68 6.93
N LYS A 74 -4.98 -8.20 7.41
CA LYS A 74 -5.15 -8.63 8.82
C LYS A 74 -4.12 -9.70 9.24
N PRO A 75 -4.08 -10.91 8.63
CA PRO A 75 -3.12 -11.93 9.00
C PRO A 75 -1.68 -11.53 8.68
N TYR A 76 -1.46 -10.62 7.72
CA TYR A 76 -0.14 -10.04 7.46
C TYR A 76 0.39 -9.24 8.65
N LEU A 77 -0.45 -8.37 9.25
CA LEU A 77 -0.11 -7.63 10.46
C LEU A 77 0.07 -8.58 11.65
N ASP A 78 -0.84 -9.54 11.84
CA ASP A 78 -0.77 -10.52 12.93
C ASP A 78 0.50 -11.39 12.84
N GLY A 79 0.97 -11.65 11.62
CA GLY A 79 2.22 -12.34 11.33
C GLY A 79 3.49 -11.50 11.54
N GLY A 80 3.38 -10.27 12.05
CA GLY A 80 4.51 -9.37 12.32
C GLY A 80 4.93 -8.50 11.13
N GLY A 81 4.15 -8.48 10.04
CA GLY A 81 4.32 -7.54 8.95
C GLY A 81 4.02 -6.11 9.39
N ALA A 82 4.68 -5.13 8.77
CA ALA A 82 4.43 -3.71 9.02
C ALA A 82 3.65 -3.08 7.87
N ILE A 83 2.75 -2.15 8.19
CA ILE A 83 1.98 -1.37 7.20
C ILE A 83 2.25 0.12 7.41
N LEU A 84 2.52 0.82 6.31
CA LEU A 84 2.53 2.28 6.26
C LEU A 84 1.47 2.77 5.27
N VAL A 85 0.46 3.45 5.78
CA VAL A 85 -0.56 4.12 4.97
C VAL A 85 -0.29 5.62 5.02
N MET A 86 -0.04 6.23 3.86
CA MET A 86 0.05 7.67 3.72
C MET A 86 -1.13 8.16 2.89
N LEU A 87 -1.88 9.11 3.43
CA LEU A 87 -3.01 9.73 2.74
C LEU A 87 -2.64 11.17 2.38
N GLY A 88 -3.15 11.66 1.25
CA GLY A 88 -3.07 13.07 0.90
C GLY A 88 -4.28 13.83 1.45
N GLU A 89 -4.25 15.16 1.35
CA GLU A 89 -5.45 15.96 1.59
C GLU A 89 -6.57 15.50 0.66
N GLY A 90 -7.70 15.12 1.26
CA GLY A 90 -8.86 14.68 0.51
C GLY A 90 -9.40 15.81 -0.36
N ARG A 91 -9.53 15.58 -1.67
CA ARG A 91 -10.68 16.15 -2.37
C ARG A 91 -11.84 15.31 -1.86
N GLY A 92 -12.54 15.82 -0.85
CA GLY A 92 -13.63 15.09 -0.23
C GLY A 92 -14.53 14.55 -1.33
N ASP A 93 -14.78 13.25 -1.31
CA ASP A 93 -16.07 12.77 -1.77
C ASP A 93 -17.06 13.37 -0.77
N GLU A 94 -17.46 14.63 -1.00
CA GLU A 94 -18.70 15.16 -0.45
C GLU A 94 -19.74 14.14 -0.85
N VAL A 95 -20.12 13.30 0.10
CA VAL A 95 -21.35 12.53 0.01
C VAL A 95 -22.44 13.59 -0.02
N ARG A 96 -22.76 14.05 -1.24
CA ARG A 96 -23.95 14.87 -1.49
C ARG A 96 -25.12 13.94 -1.23
N HIS A 97 -25.52 13.84 0.03
CA HIS A 97 -26.87 13.46 0.38
C HIS A 97 -27.77 14.55 -0.20
N GLN A 98 -28.20 14.38 -1.45
CA GLN A 98 -29.36 15.10 -1.96
C GLN A 98 -30.53 14.68 -1.08
N HIS A 99 -30.86 15.52 -0.12
CA HIS A 99 -32.12 15.46 0.61
C HIS A 99 -33.20 15.85 -0.41
N GLN A 100 -33.80 14.88 -1.09
CA GLN A 100 -35.03 15.12 -1.83
C GLN A 100 -36.13 15.38 -0.79
N LEU A 101 -36.54 16.64 -0.68
CA LEU A 101 -37.76 17.00 0.03
C LEU A 101 -38.95 16.51 -0.81
N PRO A 102 -39.90 15.76 -0.22
CA PRO A 102 -41.12 15.40 -0.93
C PRO A 102 -41.98 16.64 -1.19
N SER A 103 -42.55 16.70 -2.39
CA SER A 103 -43.47 17.73 -2.87
C SER A 103 -44.78 17.81 -2.10
#